data_AF-A0A9E1SJ13-F1
#
_entry.id   AF-A0A9E1SJ13-F1
#
_cell.length_a   1.000
_cell.length_b   1.000
_cell.length_c   1.000
_cell.angle_alpha   90.00
_cell.angle_beta   90.00
_cell.angle_gamma   90.00
#
_symmetry.space_group_name_H-M   'P 1'
#
loop_
_entity.id
_entity.type
_entity.pdbx_description
1 polymer ?
#
loop_
_entity_poly.entity_id
_entity_poly.type
_entity_poly.pdbx_seq_one_letter_code
_entity_poly.pdbx_strand_id
1 'polypeptide(L)'
;MRTYRLEQSDREITSHVGVALIGAAIEKYTSLAQVIDQVLPKRHGTPTSDMIKTYLGIMAQGKNDFQAINNIRNDAFFNQALGLSHQIPTEASI
;
A
#
# COMPACT_ATOMS: atom_id res chain seq x y z
N MET A 1 8.94 -6.00 -3.77
CA MET A 1 7.58 -6.43 -3.37
C MET A 1 7.41 -7.93 -3.63
N ARG A 2 6.56 -8.65 -2.89
CA ARG A 2 6.36 -10.11 -3.13
C ARG A 2 5.62 -10.32 -4.46
N THR A 3 6.00 -11.36 -5.20
CA THR A 3 5.27 -11.75 -6.42
C THR A 3 4.16 -12.71 -6.04
N TYR A 4 2.91 -12.30 -6.28
CA TYR A 4 1.73 -13.13 -6.05
C TYR A 4 1.38 -13.93 -7.30
N ARG A 5 1.02 -15.20 -7.11
CA ARG A 5 0.45 -16.03 -8.17
C ARG A 5 -1.06 -16.03 -8.01
N LEU A 6 -1.77 -15.74 -9.09
CA LEU A 6 -3.22 -15.86 -9.16
C LEU A 6 -3.57 -17.29 -9.51
N GLU A 7 -4.30 -17.95 -8.64
CA GLU A 7 -4.81 -19.31 -8.83
C GLU A 7 -6.28 -19.34 -8.42
N GLN A 8 -7.08 -20.14 -9.13
CA GLN A 8 -8.45 -20.40 -8.72
C GLN A 8 -8.45 -21.37 -7.54
N SER A 9 -9.28 -21.09 -6.54
CA SER A 9 -9.38 -21.91 -5.33
C SER A 9 -10.84 -22.01 -4.88
N ASP A 10 -11.17 -23.12 -4.22
CA ASP A 10 -12.48 -23.32 -3.57
C ASP A 10 -12.57 -22.60 -2.21
N ARG A 11 -11.52 -21.86 -1.81
CA ARG A 11 -11.48 -21.09 -0.58
C ARG A 11 -12.09 -19.71 -0.79
N GLU A 12 -12.86 -19.26 0.20
CA GLU A 12 -13.25 -17.86 0.27
C GLU A 12 -12.03 -17.00 0.58
N ILE A 13 -11.76 -16.06 -0.32
CA ILE A 13 -10.72 -15.06 -0.13
C ILE A 13 -11.32 -13.89 0.65
N THR A 14 -10.66 -13.48 1.73
CA THR A 14 -11.12 -12.33 2.52
C THR A 14 -10.96 -11.03 1.72
N SER A 15 -11.82 -10.04 1.99
CA SER A 15 -11.83 -8.74 1.29
C SER A 15 -10.49 -7.99 1.29
N HIS A 16 -9.57 -8.36 2.19
CA HIS A 16 -8.27 -7.69 2.38
C HIS A 16 -7.18 -8.22 1.43
N VAL A 17 -7.33 -9.43 0.88
CA VAL A 17 -6.31 -10.04 0.00
C VAL A 17 -6.17 -9.30 -1.33
N GLY A 18 -7.23 -8.63 -1.80
CA GLY A 18 -7.21 -7.81 -3.01
C GLY A 18 -6.15 -6.70 -2.99
N VAL A 19 -5.69 -6.26 -1.81
CA VAL A 19 -4.61 -5.27 -1.67
C VAL A 19 -3.30 -5.77 -2.29
N ALA A 20 -3.04 -7.08 -2.27
CA ALA A 20 -1.86 -7.66 -2.93
C ALA A 20 -1.90 -7.50 -4.45
N LEU A 21 -3.08 -7.51 -5.06
CA LEU A 21 -3.26 -7.26 -6.49
C LEU A 21 -3.03 -5.80 -6.83
N ILE A 22 -3.46 -4.89 -5.96
CA ILE A 22 -3.23 -3.45 -6.13
C ILE A 22 -1.75 -3.15 -6.11
N GLY A 23 -1.03 -3.65 -5.10
CA GLY A 23 0.43 -3.50 -5.05
C GLY A 23 1.09 -4.08 -6.30
N ALA A 24 0.74 -5.31 -6.68
CA ALA A 24 1.23 -5.96 -7.91
C ALA A 24 1.00 -5.12 -9.16
N ALA A 25 -0.16 -4.47 -9.28
CA ALA A 25 -0.48 -3.64 -10.43
C ALA A 25 0.35 -2.34 -10.45
N ILE A 26 0.50 -1.68 -9.30
CA ILE A 26 1.33 -0.47 -9.17
C ILE A 26 2.77 -0.78 -9.58
N GLU A 27 3.34 -1.86 -9.07
CA GLU A 27 4.73 -2.24 -9.34
C GLU A 27 4.96 -2.65 -10.80
N LYS A 28 4.05 -3.44 -11.40
CA LYS A 28 4.27 -4.05 -12.72
C LYS A 28 3.82 -3.19 -13.89
N TYR A 29 2.79 -2.37 -13.70
CA TYR A 29 2.12 -1.69 -14.81
C TYR A 29 2.17 -0.17 -14.71
N THR A 30 2.82 0.39 -13.69
CA THR A 30 2.93 1.84 -13.52
C THR A 30 4.35 2.24 -13.12
N SER A 31 4.70 3.50 -13.39
CA SER A 31 5.88 4.16 -12.82
C SER A 31 5.53 5.06 -11.64
N LEU A 32 4.35 4.85 -11.03
CA LEU A 32 3.73 5.76 -10.05
C LEU A 32 4.69 6.13 -8.91
N ALA A 33 5.31 5.13 -8.27
CA ALA A 33 6.18 5.36 -7.12
C ALA A 33 7.43 6.20 -7.50
N GLN A 34 8.08 5.84 -8.61
CA GLN A 34 9.25 6.54 -9.11
C GLN A 34 8.93 8.00 -9.47
N VAL A 35 7.83 8.22 -10.19
CA VAL A 35 7.41 9.56 -10.62
C VAL A 35 7.06 10.43 -9.41
N ILE A 36 6.31 9.90 -8.45
CA ILE A 36 5.92 10.65 -7.25
C ILE A 36 7.16 11.04 -6.44
N ASP A 37 8.05 10.09 -6.15
CA ASP A 37 9.20 10.38 -5.29
C ASP A 37 10.22 11.30 -5.99
N GLN A 38 10.25 11.32 -7.32
CA GLN A 38 11.01 12.29 -8.10
C GLN A 38 10.41 13.70 -8.03
N VAL A 39 9.09 13.83 -8.14
CA VAL A 39 8.39 15.13 -8.15
C VAL A 39 8.25 15.70 -6.74
N LEU A 40 8.06 14.85 -5.73
CA LEU A 40 7.86 15.19 -4.33
C LEU A 40 8.89 14.46 -3.44
N PRO A 41 10.19 14.76 -3.58
CA PRO A 41 11.23 14.09 -2.83
C PRO A 41 11.14 14.46 -1.34
N LYS A 42 11.14 13.44 -0.47
CA LYS A 42 11.29 13.62 0.97
C LYS A 42 12.73 13.31 1.40
N ARG A 43 13.33 14.24 2.16
CA ARG A 43 14.70 14.09 2.70
C ARG A 43 14.76 13.12 3.89
N HIS A 44 13.68 13.07 4.67
CA HIS A 44 13.50 12.22 5.84
C HIS A 44 12.03 11.77 5.94
N GLY A 45 11.79 10.66 6.62
CA GLY A 45 10.45 10.12 6.86
C GLY A 45 9.95 9.19 5.77
N THR A 46 8.64 8.91 5.78
CA THR A 46 8.00 8.01 4.83
C THR A 46 7.98 8.63 3.42
N PRO A 47 8.40 7.90 2.38
CA PRO A 47 8.31 8.36 0.99
C PRO A 47 6.90 8.79 0.62
N THR A 48 6.77 9.80 -0.24
CA THR A 48 5.46 10.30 -0.70
C THR A 48 4.70 9.20 -1.45
N SER A 49 5.41 8.35 -2.19
CA SER A 49 4.84 7.17 -2.84
C SER A 49 4.23 6.17 -1.85
N ASP A 50 4.89 5.93 -0.72
CA ASP A 50 4.41 5.01 0.32
C ASP A 50 3.16 5.58 1.04
N MET A 51 3.06 6.90 1.20
CA MET A 51 1.83 7.56 1.66
C MET A 51 0.66 7.32 0.71
N ILE A 52 0.88 7.53 -0.59
CA ILE A 52 -0.16 7.37 -1.61
C ILE A 52 -0.59 5.91 -1.75
N LYS A 53 0.36 4.97 -1.76
CA LYS A 53 0.07 3.52 -1.76
C LYS A 53 -0.78 3.13 -0.55
N THR A 54 -0.40 3.62 0.64
CA THR A 54 -1.14 3.35 1.88
C THR A 54 -2.58 3.83 1.77
N TYR A 55 -2.78 5.08 1.33
CA TYR A 55 -4.11 5.64 1.17
C TYR A 55 -4.94 4.89 0.13
N LEU A 56 -4.34 4.51 -1.00
CA LEU A 56 -4.98 3.69 -2.03
C LEU A 56 -5.43 2.32 -1.50
N GLY A 57 -4.59 1.64 -0.71
CA GLY A 57 -4.92 0.36 -0.10
C GLY A 57 -6.05 0.44 0.93
N ILE A 58 -6.14 1.55 1.67
CA ILE A 58 -7.25 1.83 2.61
C ILE A 58 -8.54 2.13 1.83
N MET A 59 -8.48 3.00 0.81
CA MET A 59 -9.63 3.33 -0.04
C MET A 59 -10.20 2.11 -0.76
N ALA A 60 -9.35 1.22 -1.26
CA ALA A 60 -9.78 -0.02 -1.91
C ALA A 60 -10.54 -0.98 -0.97
N GLN A 61 -10.41 -0.81 0.34
CA GLN A 61 -11.19 -1.53 1.35
C GLN A 61 -12.48 -0.78 1.75
N GLY A 62 -12.83 0.30 1.06
CA GLY A 62 -14.00 1.13 1.36
C GLY A 62 -13.84 2.04 2.58
N LYS A 63 -12.62 2.20 3.09
CA LYS A 63 -12.31 3.08 4.23
C LYS A 63 -11.85 4.43 3.66
N ASN A 64 -12.50 5.53 4.03
CA ASN A 64 -12.10 6.89 3.59
C ASN A 64 -11.59 7.76 4.75
N ASP A 65 -11.72 7.29 5.98
CA ASP A 65 -11.18 8.00 7.15
C ASP A 65 -9.67 7.75 7.25
N PHE A 66 -8.89 8.82 7.37
CA PHE A 66 -7.45 8.75 7.61
C PHE A 66 -7.14 7.94 8.88
N GLN A 67 -7.99 7.98 9.90
CA GLN A 67 -7.82 7.18 11.13
C GLN A 67 -7.76 5.67 10.88
N ALA A 68 -8.27 5.19 9.74
CA ALA A 68 -8.15 3.80 9.34
C ALA A 68 -6.69 3.32 9.20
N ILE A 69 -5.74 4.25 9.02
CA ILE A 69 -4.30 3.97 8.99
C ILE A 69 -3.80 3.35 10.29
N ASN A 70 -4.43 3.66 11.42
CA ASN A 70 -4.05 3.12 12.72
C ASN A 70 -4.34 1.62 12.82
N ASN A 71 -5.37 1.14 12.12
CA ASN A 71 -5.75 -0.28 12.12
C ASN A 71 -4.77 -1.15 11.31
N ILE A 72 -4.08 -0.56 10.32
CA ILE A 72 -3.13 -1.29 9.48
C ILE A 72 -1.68 -1.11 9.94
N ARG A 73 -1.40 -0.23 10.91
CA ARG A 73 -0.04 0.14 11.33
C ARG A 73 0.90 -1.05 11.56
N ASN A 74 0.38 -2.11 12.18
CA ASN A 74 1.12 -3.33 12.49
C ASN A 74 0.75 -4.51 11.58
N ASP A 75 0.01 -4.26 10.50
CA ASP A 75 -0.40 -5.28 9.55
C ASP A 75 0.78 -5.60 8.60
N ALA A 76 1.46 -6.70 8.90
CA ALA A 76 2.57 -7.18 8.08
C ALA A 76 2.14 -7.57 6.66
N PHE A 77 0.91 -8.07 6.48
CA PHE A 77 0.40 -8.41 5.16
C PHE A 77 0.20 -7.14 4.33
N PHE A 78 -0.43 -6.11 4.89
CA PHE A 78 -0.68 -4.85 4.19
C PHE A 78 0.63 -4.20 3.72
N ASN A 79 1.64 -4.14 4.59
CA ASN A 79 2.97 -3.63 4.26
C ASN A 79 3.63 -4.40 3.10
N GLN A 80 3.60 -5.74 3.17
CA GLN A 80 4.20 -6.60 2.15
C GLN A 80 3.43 -6.54 0.82
N ALA A 81 2.10 -6.46 0.89
CA ALA A 81 1.20 -6.40 -0.26
C ALA A 81 1.43 -5.16 -1.11
N LEU A 82 1.65 -4.00 -0.48
CA LEU A 82 1.89 -2.73 -1.17
C LEU A 82 3.38 -2.42 -1.38
N GLY A 83 4.28 -3.25 -0.84
CA GLY A 83 5.72 -3.04 -0.95
C GLY A 83 6.17 -1.74 -0.29
N LEU A 84 5.64 -1.45 0.91
CA LEU A 84 6.01 -0.27 1.69
C LEU A 84 7.42 -0.46 2.27
N SER A 85 8.26 0.56 2.12
CA SER A 85 9.70 0.52 2.44
C SER A 85 9.98 0.89 3.89
N HIS A 86 9.07 1.66 4.49
CA HIS A 86 9.19 2.25 5.82
C HIS A 86 7.92 2.05 6.66
N GLN A 87 8.00 2.48 7.92
CA GLN A 87 6.85 2.51 8.84
C GLN A 87 5.65 3.16 8.14
N ILE A 88 4.46 2.57 8.35
CA ILE A 88 3.20 3.11 7.85
C ILE A 88 3.11 4.59 8.24
N PRO A 89 2.72 5.48 7.31
CA PRO A 89 2.59 6.90 7.60
C PRO A 89 1.77 7.15 8.86
N THR A 90 2.19 8.15 9.61
CA THR A 90 1.48 8.67 10.79
C THR A 90 0.99 10.09 10.51
N GLU A 91 0.16 10.66 11.39
CA GLU A 91 -0.24 12.06 11.29
C GLU A 91 0.97 13.01 11.25
N ALA A 92 2.09 12.64 11.90
CA ALA A 92 3.34 13.38 11.88
C ALA A 92 4.16 13.19 10.59
N SER A 93 3.70 12.36 9.65
CA SER A 93 4.40 12.07 8.39
C SER A 93 4.00 13.00 7.25
N ILE A 94 3.02 13.89 7.47
CA ILE A 94 2.56 14.88 6.49
C ILE A 94 3.57 16.04 6.45
#